data_AF-A0A8T6F5V8-F1
#
_entry.id   AF-A0A8T6F5V8-F1
#
_cell.length_a   1.000
_cell.length_b   1.000
_cell.length_c   1.000
_cell.angle_alpha   90.00
_cell.angle_beta   90.00
_cell.angle_gamma   90.00
#
_symmetry.space_group_name_H-M   'P 1'
#
loop_
_entity.id
_entity.type
_entity.pdbx_description
1 polymer ?
#
loop_
_entity_poly.entity_id
_entity_poly.type
_entity_poly.pdbx_seq_one_letter_code
_entity_poly.pdbx_strand_id
1 'polypeptide(L)'
;MAGNPDTRRITIGLVFTVLAMLSFVTVGLLANHLVDRGNPPVVVASYEALFGLALTLGIRARGLRSGRSPVGSGLGWMLGAGVLFALASGSFYTALARLDYSVAAPITGAVPLVSYVFVLLLLRGYERLTLRVVFGATLVVAGVGLIGVAN
;
A
#
# COMPACT_ATOMS: atom_id res chain seq x y z
N MET A 1 25.18 -8.36 15.06
CA MET A 1 25.76 -7.22 14.31
C MET A 1 25.05 -7.15 12.97
N ALA A 2 24.15 -6.18 12.77
CA ALA A 2 23.51 -5.98 11.46
C ALA A 2 24.49 -5.24 10.55
N GLY A 3 24.93 -5.87 9.46
CA GLY A 3 25.81 -5.23 8.48
C GLY A 3 25.13 -4.02 7.85
N ASN A 4 25.87 -2.92 7.70
CA ASN A 4 25.34 -1.71 7.06
C ASN A 4 24.93 -2.07 5.61
N PRO A 5 23.69 -1.81 5.19
CA PRO A 5 23.25 -2.15 3.84
C PRO A 5 24.10 -1.46 2.77
N ASP A 6 24.50 -2.21 1.74
CA ASP A 6 25.28 -1.69 0.61
C ASP A 6 24.59 -0.46 -0.01
N THR A 7 25.30 0.64 -0.24
CA THR A 7 24.76 1.88 -0.81
C THR A 7 23.94 1.64 -2.08
N ARG A 8 24.39 0.71 -2.94
CA ARG A 8 23.67 0.30 -4.16
C ARG A 8 22.28 -0.27 -3.88
N ARG A 9 22.11 -1.07 -2.81
CA ARG A 9 20.81 -1.63 -2.41
C ARG A 9 19.86 -0.53 -1.94
N ILE A 10 20.38 0.43 -1.18
CA ILE A 10 19.61 1.59 -0.71
C ILE A 10 19.12 2.42 -1.91
N THR A 11 20.00 2.76 -2.85
CA THR A 11 19.63 3.53 -4.05
C THR A 11 18.57 2.82 -4.87
N ILE A 12 18.70 1.51 -5.10
CA ILE A 12 17.71 0.72 -5.83
C ILE A 12 16.36 0.72 -5.10
N GLY A 13 16.36 0.55 -3.78
CA GLY A 13 15.14 0.60 -2.95
C GLY A 13 14.43 1.95 -3.04
N LEU A 14 15.17 3.06 -3.01
CA LEU A 14 14.62 4.40 -3.18
C LEU A 14 13.98 4.58 -4.57
N VAL A 15 14.64 4.12 -5.63
CA VAL A 15 14.09 4.18 -6.99
C VAL A 15 12.78 3.42 -7.10
N PHE A 16 12.71 2.18 -6.58
CA PHE A 16 11.46 1.41 -6.59
C PHE A 16 10.36 2.07 -5.77
N THR A 17 10.71 2.74 -4.66
CA THR A 17 9.73 3.48 -3.84
C THR A 17 9.13 4.65 -4.60
N VAL A 18 9.97 5.43 -5.31
CA VAL A 18 9.50 6.55 -6.15
C VAL A 18 8.61 6.04 -7.29
N LEU A 19 9.00 4.95 -7.96
CA LEU A 19 8.18 4.34 -9.01
C LEU A 19 6.83 3.85 -8.47
N ALA A 20 6.82 3.24 -7.29
CA ALA A 20 5.59 2.82 -6.62
C ALA A 20 4.69 4.01 -6.29
N MET A 21 5.25 5.13 -5.81
CA MET A 21 4.50 6.36 -5.55
C MET A 21 3.82 6.89 -6.81
N LEU A 22 4.56 7.00 -7.92
CA LEU A 22 4.01 7.46 -9.20
C LEU A 22 2.88 6.54 -9.69
N SER A 23 3.08 5.22 -9.58
CA SER A 23 2.04 4.24 -9.92
C SER A 23 0.80 4.43 -9.05
N PHE A 24 0.97 4.56 -7.73
CA PHE A 24 -0.13 4.64 -6.78
C PHE A 24 -0.96 5.93 -6.97
N VAL A 25 -0.29 7.06 -7.21
CA VAL A 25 -0.97 8.33 -7.51
C VAL A 25 -1.76 8.24 -8.81
N THR A 26 -1.17 7.65 -9.85
CA THR A 26 -1.84 7.48 -11.15
C THR A 26 -3.08 6.61 -11.04
N VAL A 27 -2.99 5.49 -10.30
CA VAL A 27 -4.13 4.60 -10.02
C VAL A 27 -5.24 5.35 -9.29
N GLY A 28 -4.89 6.12 -8.25
CA GLY A 28 -5.86 6.88 -7.48
C GLY A 28 -6.63 7.93 -8.30
N LEU A 29 -5.92 8.68 -9.16
CA LEU A 29 -6.54 9.67 -10.05
C LEU A 29 -7.47 9.02 -11.09
N LEU A 30 -7.03 7.92 -11.70
CA LEU A 30 -7.85 7.17 -12.67
C LEU A 30 -9.07 6.55 -11.99
N ALA A 31 -8.91 6.00 -10.78
CA ALA A 31 -9.99 5.43 -10.01
C ALA A 31 -11.04 6.48 -9.65
N ASN A 32 -10.63 7.67 -9.19
CA ASN A 32 -11.53 8.80 -8.93
C ASN A 32 -12.36 9.14 -10.17
N HIS A 33 -11.68 9.33 -11.31
CA HIS A 33 -12.32 9.67 -12.58
C HIS A 33 -13.31 8.59 -13.07
N LEU A 34 -13.04 7.32 -12.80
CA LEU A 34 -13.96 6.22 -13.11
C LEU A 34 -15.18 6.24 -12.18
N VAL A 35 -14.97 6.42 -10.88
CA VAL A 35 -16.05 6.51 -9.89
C VAL A 35 -16.97 7.70 -10.18
N ASP A 36 -16.41 8.86 -10.53
CA ASP A 36 -17.15 10.09 -10.87
C ASP A 36 -18.06 9.90 -12.10
N ARG A 37 -17.67 9.03 -13.03
CA ARG A 37 -18.49 8.66 -14.20
C ARG A 37 -19.65 7.71 -13.86
N GLY A 38 -19.90 7.46 -12.58
CA GLY A 38 -20.97 6.59 -12.09
C GLY A 38 -20.60 5.10 -12.06
N ASN A 39 -19.32 4.75 -12.23
CA ASN A 39 -18.90 3.35 -12.11
C ASN A 39 -18.89 2.95 -10.63
N PRO A 40 -19.47 1.79 -10.26
CA PRO A 40 -19.47 1.34 -8.87
C PRO A 40 -18.03 1.19 -8.33
N PRO A 41 -17.69 1.76 -7.16
CA PRO A 41 -16.32 1.72 -6.62
C PRO A 41 -15.76 0.31 -6.41
N VAL A 42 -16.61 -0.63 -6.01
CA VAL A 42 -16.22 -2.04 -5.82
C VAL A 42 -15.79 -2.69 -7.13
N VAL A 43 -16.36 -2.27 -8.27
CA VAL A 43 -16.00 -2.78 -9.58
C VAL A 43 -14.61 -2.28 -9.97
N VAL A 44 -14.32 -0.98 -9.72
CA VAL A 44 -12.99 -0.40 -9.93
C VAL A 44 -11.93 -1.12 -9.10
N ALA A 45 -12.20 -1.37 -7.80
CA ALA A 45 -11.32 -2.14 -6.91
C ALA A 45 -11.06 -3.57 -7.44
N SER A 46 -12.10 -4.22 -7.94
CA SER A 46 -12.03 -5.59 -8.43
C SER A 46 -11.14 -5.69 -9.67
N TYR A 47 -11.28 -4.76 -10.63
CA TYR A 47 -10.42 -4.75 -11.82
C TYR A 47 -8.95 -4.50 -11.46
N GLU A 48 -8.66 -3.57 -10.56
CA GLU A 48 -7.30 -3.33 -10.08
C GLU A 48 -6.67 -4.61 -9.51
N ALA A 49 -7.39 -5.30 -8.62
CA ALA A 49 -6.93 -6.55 -8.01
C ALA A 49 -6.73 -7.66 -9.06
N LEU A 50 -7.64 -7.79 -10.02
CA LEU A 50 -7.55 -8.80 -11.08
C LEU A 50 -6.35 -8.57 -11.99
N PHE A 51 -6.11 -7.33 -12.44
CA PHE A 51 -4.96 -7.02 -13.29
C PHE A 51 -3.64 -7.13 -12.53
N GLY A 52 -3.58 -6.72 -11.26
CA GLY A 52 -2.43 -6.92 -10.40
C GLY A 52 -2.09 -8.40 -10.20
N LEU A 53 -3.11 -9.22 -9.96
CA LEU A 53 -2.95 -10.68 -9.86
C LEU A 53 -2.47 -11.28 -11.19
N ALA A 54 -3.08 -10.90 -12.32
CA ALA A 54 -2.69 -11.39 -13.63
C ALA A 54 -1.23 -11.04 -13.96
N LEU A 55 -0.81 -9.81 -13.69
CA LEU A 55 0.57 -9.36 -13.90
C LEU A 55 1.56 -10.15 -13.03
N THR A 56 1.27 -10.29 -11.74
CA THR A 56 2.14 -11.02 -10.80
C THR A 56 2.25 -12.51 -11.14
N LEU A 57 1.14 -13.14 -11.54
CA LEU A 57 1.14 -14.52 -12.06
C LEU A 57 1.92 -14.63 -13.37
N GLY A 58 1.77 -13.65 -14.29
CA GLY A 58 2.53 -13.60 -15.54
C GLY A 58 4.04 -13.54 -15.31
N ILE A 59 4.49 -12.67 -14.39
CA ILE A 59 5.90 -12.56 -14.00
C ILE A 59 6.41 -13.88 -13.40
N ARG A 60 5.59 -14.58 -12.61
CA ARG A 60 5.97 -15.86 -11.97
C ARG A 60 5.64 -17.12 -12.78
N ALA A 61 5.01 -17.00 -13.95
CA ALA A 61 4.49 -18.15 -14.69
C ALA A 61 5.57 -19.19 -15.03
N ARG A 62 6.80 -18.73 -15.38
CA ARG A 62 7.93 -19.63 -15.66
C ARG A 62 8.40 -20.39 -14.41
N GLY A 63 8.41 -19.73 -13.25
CA GLY A 63 8.79 -20.36 -11.98
C GLY A 63 7.76 -21.38 -11.50
N LEU A 64 6.46 -21.06 -11.65
CA LEU A 64 5.37 -21.97 -11.31
C LEU A 64 5.37 -23.22 -12.21
N ARG A 65 5.62 -23.05 -13.52
CA ARG A 65 5.76 -24.16 -14.47
C ARG A 65 6.92 -25.10 -14.15
N SER A 66 7.96 -24.61 -13.46
CA SER A 66 9.11 -25.42 -13.03
C SER A 66 8.85 -26.28 -11.78
N GLY A 67 7.60 -26.39 -11.32
CA GLY A 67 7.23 -27.19 -10.13
C GLY A 67 7.56 -26.52 -8.79
N ARG A 68 8.11 -25.30 -8.81
CA ARG A 68 8.33 -24.48 -7.61
C ARG A 68 6.99 -23.87 -7.17
N SER A 69 6.16 -24.66 -6.49
CA SER A 69 4.99 -24.13 -5.80
C SER A 69 5.46 -23.34 -4.57
N PRO A 70 5.15 -22.03 -4.47
CA PRO A 70 5.49 -21.22 -3.30
C PRO A 70 4.46 -21.38 -2.16
N VAL A 71 3.49 -22.27 -2.32
CA VAL A 71 2.38 -22.49 -1.39
C VAL A 71 2.84 -23.32 -0.19
N GLY A 72 3.75 -22.75 0.59
CA GLY A 72 4.17 -23.29 1.89
C GLY A 72 3.22 -22.88 3.02
N SER A 73 3.67 -22.98 4.27
CA SER A 73 2.87 -22.64 5.46
C SER A 73 2.44 -21.17 5.57
N GLY A 74 2.91 -20.29 4.66
CA GLY A 74 2.54 -18.88 4.60
C GLY A 74 1.24 -18.57 3.86
N LEU A 75 0.58 -19.54 3.22
CA LEU A 75 -0.62 -19.28 2.40
C LEU A 75 -1.73 -18.59 3.20
N GLY A 76 -2.00 -19.05 4.43
CA GLY A 76 -3.04 -18.44 5.28
C GLY A 76 -2.80 -16.96 5.56
N TRP A 77 -1.54 -16.58 5.83
CA TRP A 77 -1.16 -15.18 6.02
C TRP A 77 -1.29 -14.34 4.75
N MET A 78 -0.95 -14.92 3.59
CA MET A 78 -1.10 -14.25 2.30
C MET A 78 -2.58 -14.03 1.96
N LEU A 79 -3.43 -15.01 2.23
CA LEU A 79 -4.89 -14.88 2.04
C LEU A 79 -5.47 -13.83 2.99
N GLY A 80 -5.08 -13.84 4.27
CA GLY A 80 -5.49 -12.82 5.24
C GLY A 80 -5.07 -11.41 4.81
N ALA A 81 -3.84 -11.24 4.36
CA ALA A 81 -3.34 -9.97 3.83
C ALA A 81 -4.13 -9.52 2.59
N GLY A 82 -4.46 -10.46 1.69
CA GLY A 82 -5.28 -10.18 0.51
C GLY A 82 -6.70 -9.71 0.86
N VAL A 83 -7.35 -10.34 1.85
CA VAL A 83 -8.68 -9.93 2.33
C VAL A 83 -8.62 -8.52 2.94
N LEU A 84 -7.64 -8.25 3.80
CA LEU A 84 -7.46 -6.92 4.39
C LEU A 84 -7.15 -5.86 3.34
N PHE A 85 -6.35 -6.19 2.33
CA PHE A 85 -6.06 -5.29 1.21
C PHE A 85 -7.33 -4.99 0.40
N ALA A 86 -8.14 -6.00 0.08
CA ALA A 86 -9.40 -5.82 -0.64
C ALA A 86 -10.41 -4.97 0.16
N LEU A 87 -10.48 -5.15 1.48
CA LEU A 87 -11.28 -4.30 2.35
C LEU A 87 -10.78 -2.85 2.36
N ALA A 88 -9.46 -2.66 2.41
CA ALA A 88 -8.84 -1.33 2.37
C ALA A 88 -9.12 -0.61 1.04
N SER A 89 -8.88 -1.27 -0.11
CA SER A 89 -9.11 -0.67 -1.43
C SER A 89 -10.59 -0.41 -1.70
N GLY A 90 -11.46 -1.36 -1.34
CA GLY A 90 -12.91 -1.20 -1.45
C GLY A 90 -13.43 -0.03 -0.60
N SER A 91 -12.93 0.12 0.63
CA SER A 91 -13.27 1.25 1.51
C SER A 91 -12.76 2.57 0.94
N PHE A 92 -11.53 2.60 0.43
CA PHE A 92 -10.93 3.80 -0.15
C PHE A 92 -11.70 4.28 -1.39
N TYR A 93 -11.99 3.41 -2.35
CA TYR A 93 -12.77 3.83 -3.53
C TYR A 93 -14.22 4.14 -3.20
N THR A 94 -14.81 3.49 -2.21
CA THR A 94 -16.15 3.89 -1.72
C THR A 94 -16.11 5.30 -1.11
N ALA A 95 -15.00 5.69 -0.48
CA ALA A 95 -14.81 7.06 0.00
C ALA A 95 -14.66 8.06 -1.15
N LEU A 96 -14.00 7.69 -2.26
CA LEU A 96 -13.93 8.53 -3.47
C LEU A 96 -15.30 8.83 -4.09
N ALA A 97 -16.31 7.98 -3.85
CA ALA A 97 -17.68 8.30 -4.27
C ALA A 97 -18.33 9.44 -3.46
N ARG A 98 -17.66 9.95 -2.42
CA ARG A 98 -18.16 10.99 -1.49
C ARG A 98 -17.18 12.13 -1.28
N LEU A 99 -15.92 11.95 -1.63
CA LEU A 99 -14.82 12.86 -1.36
C LEU A 99 -13.93 12.94 -2.60
N ASP A 100 -13.43 14.12 -2.90
CA ASP A 100 -12.42 14.28 -3.93
C ASP A 100 -11.13 13.55 -3.55
N TYR A 101 -10.42 13.02 -4.55
CA TYR A 101 -9.11 12.40 -4.36
C TYR A 101 -8.11 13.33 -3.66
N SER A 102 -8.21 14.65 -3.87
CA SER A 102 -7.37 15.66 -3.20
C SER A 102 -7.51 15.67 -1.67
N VAL A 103 -8.65 15.21 -1.13
CA VAL A 103 -8.91 15.08 0.30
C VAL A 103 -8.62 13.65 0.78
N ALA A 104 -9.07 12.66 0.03
CA ALA A 104 -8.94 11.26 0.42
C ALA A 104 -7.49 10.77 0.39
N ALA A 105 -6.70 11.19 -0.61
CA ALA A 105 -5.32 10.74 -0.77
C ALA A 105 -4.40 11.17 0.39
N PRO A 106 -4.40 12.44 0.85
CA PRO A 106 -3.68 12.82 2.05
C PRO A 106 -4.05 11.96 3.26
N ILE A 107 -5.33 11.67 3.51
CA ILE A 107 -5.76 10.85 4.66
C ILE A 107 -5.05 9.48 4.66
N THR A 108 -4.88 8.85 3.50
CA THR A 108 -4.11 7.60 3.38
C THR A 108 -2.62 7.76 3.68
N GLY A 109 -2.07 8.98 3.60
CA GLY A 109 -0.73 9.32 4.05
C GLY A 109 -0.51 9.11 5.56
N ALA A 110 -1.57 8.91 6.36
CA ALA A 110 -1.45 8.53 7.77
C ALA A 110 -1.03 7.05 8.00
N VAL A 111 -0.93 6.24 6.92
CA VAL A 111 -0.52 4.82 6.96
C VAL A 111 0.74 4.54 7.78
N PRO A 112 1.83 5.35 7.76
CA PRO A 112 3.04 5.06 8.53
C PRO A 112 2.78 4.94 10.03
N LEU A 113 1.91 5.78 10.60
CA LEU A 113 1.62 5.78 12.03
C LEU A 113 0.79 4.56 12.43
N VAL A 114 -0.20 4.20 11.61
CA VAL A 114 -0.95 2.94 11.76
C VAL A 114 -0.03 1.73 11.63
N SER A 115 0.89 1.75 10.67
CA SER A 115 1.89 0.69 10.47
C SER A 115 2.79 0.54 11.70
N TYR A 116 3.20 1.63 12.36
CA TYR A 116 4.01 1.54 13.58
C TYR A 116 3.25 0.92 14.75
N VAL A 117 1.95 1.13 14.86
CA VAL A 117 1.12 0.40 15.84
C VAL A 117 1.23 -1.10 15.58
N PHE A 118 1.05 -1.54 14.34
CA PHE A 118 1.19 -2.96 13.98
C PHE A 118 2.62 -3.48 14.15
N VAL A 119 3.65 -2.71 13.84
CA VAL A 119 5.06 -3.08 14.10
C VAL A 119 5.28 -3.30 15.61
N LEU A 120 4.74 -2.42 16.46
CA LEU A 120 4.85 -2.55 17.92
C LEU A 120 4.05 -3.73 18.49
N LEU A 121 2.95 -4.12 17.85
CA LEU A 121 2.09 -5.22 18.30
C LEU A 121 2.57 -6.58 17.78
N LEU A 122 2.92 -6.67 16.49
CA LEU A 122 3.20 -7.93 15.77
C LEU A 122 4.68 -8.20 15.58
N LEU A 123 5.50 -7.17 15.34
CA LEU A 123 6.94 -7.29 15.03
C LEU A 123 7.83 -6.85 16.20
N ARG A 124 7.27 -6.80 17.42
CA ARG A 124 8.00 -6.37 18.62
C ARG A 124 9.25 -7.23 18.81
N GLY A 125 10.43 -6.65 18.61
CA GLY A 125 11.73 -7.33 18.74
C GLY A 125 12.43 -7.63 17.41
N TYR A 126 11.74 -7.62 16.28
CA TYR A 126 12.34 -7.75 14.94
C TYR A 126 12.72 -6.40 14.34
N GLU A 127 11.94 -5.35 14.65
CA GLU A 127 12.15 -4.01 14.13
C GLU A 127 12.23 -2.99 15.28
N ARG A 128 13.26 -2.13 15.26
CA ARG A 128 13.50 -1.12 16.29
C ARG A 128 13.01 0.23 15.80
N LEU A 129 11.88 0.68 16.33
CA LEU A 129 11.38 2.03 16.09
C LEU A 129 12.20 3.03 16.93
N THR A 130 12.87 3.95 16.25
CA THR A 130 13.60 5.05 16.93
C THR A 130 12.67 6.23 17.15
N LEU A 131 12.91 7.04 18.18
CA LEU A 131 12.12 8.25 18.44
C LEU A 131 12.11 9.23 17.26
N ARG A 132 13.21 9.29 16.48
CA ARG A 132 13.30 10.11 15.27
C ARG A 132 12.30 9.66 14.20
N VAL A 133 12.15 8.36 14.02
CA VAL A 133 11.23 7.76 13.06
C VAL A 133 9.77 8.00 13.48
N VAL A 134 9.46 7.82 14.76
CA VAL A 134 8.12 8.13 15.31
C VAL A 134 7.78 9.61 15.11
N PHE A 135 8.71 10.52 15.44
CA PHE A 135 8.50 11.96 15.25
C PHE A 135 8.26 12.33 13.79
N GLY A 136 9.04 11.76 12.86
CA GLY A 136 8.85 11.95 11.43
C GLY A 136 7.47 11.49 10.95
N ALA A 137 7.02 10.31 11.37
CA ALA A 137 5.67 9.83 11.04
C ALA A 137 4.57 10.73 11.62
N THR A 138 4.71 11.20 12.85
CA THR A 138 3.74 12.14 13.46
C THR A 138 3.65 13.45 12.66
N LEU A 139 4.78 13.98 12.19
CA LEU A 139 4.80 15.15 11.30
C LEU A 139 4.06 14.90 9.97
N VAL A 140 4.23 13.71 9.37
CA VAL A 140 3.49 13.32 8.16
C VAL A 140 1.98 13.30 8.44
N VAL A 141 1.54 12.66 9.53
CA VAL A 141 0.12 12.59 9.90
C VAL A 141 -0.46 13.97 10.23
N ALA A 142 0.30 14.84 10.89
CA ALA A 142 -0.11 16.21 11.17
C ALA A 142 -0.31 17.01 9.87
N GLY A 143 0.60 16.89 8.91
CA GLY A 143 0.47 17.52 7.59
C GLY A 143 -0.76 17.00 6.82
N VAL A 144 -1.00 15.69 6.87
CA VAL A 144 -2.20 15.06 6.32
C VAL A 144 -3.48 15.62 6.93
N GLY A 145 -3.55 15.74 8.27
CA GLY A 145 -4.70 16.29 8.97
C GLY A 145 -4.96 17.75 8.59
N LEU A 146 -3.90 18.53 8.39
CA LEU A 146 -4.00 19.94 7.99
C LEU A 146 -4.60 20.08 6.58
N ILE A 147 -4.21 19.22 5.63
CA ILE A 147 -4.81 19.19 4.29
C ILE A 147 -6.28 18.73 4.36
N GLY A 148 -6.57 17.69 5.15
CA GLY A 148 -7.91 17.12 5.25
C GLY A 148 -8.95 18.03 5.92
N VAL A 149 -8.54 18.94 6.80
CA VAL A 149 -9.45 19.91 7.48
C VAL A 149 -9.61 21.21 6.67
N ALA A 150 -8.68 21.51 5.76
CA ALA A 150 -8.68 22.75 4.99
C ALA A 150 -9.58 22.73 3.73
N ASN A 151 -10.34 21.66 3.51
CA ASN A 151 -11.21 21.45 2.36
C ASN A 151 -12.60 20.95 2.81
#